data_AF-A0A9Q4CCE3-F1
#
_entry.id   AF-A0A9Q4CCE3-F1
#
_cell.length_a   1.000
_cell.length_b   1.000
_cell.length_c   1.000
_cell.angle_alpha   90.00
_cell.angle_beta   90.00
_cell.angle_gamma   90.00
#
_symmetry.space_group_name_H-M   'P 1'
#
loop_
_entity.id
_entity.type
_entity.pdbx_description
1 polymer ?
#
loop_
_entity_poly.entity_id
_entity_poly.type
_entity_poly.pdbx_seq_one_letter_code
_entity_poly.pdbx_strand_id
1 'polypeptide(L)'
;MPGSLTCLGGGHGLFQTLRAGRHLDVDRITAVVTVADDGGSSGRIRQELGQIPPGDLRMALAALSRDDEEGRLWEQTLQHRFGGYGALAGHAVGNLLIAGLTDVLGSQVQALDTVAKLTRSHGRVLPMCEQPLEIEAEVAGLGDEPMAVRPVRGQVAVASTTGNVRRVRLFPEHPPGGADAVAAIRSADMVTLGPGSWFTSVIPHILVPDIARALIETEACRVVILNLTAEPGETAGFSTERHIHMLTQHAPDLRVDHIIIDSTVISSDVERSYLARAAATIGADVAFEPVRADDGDGGWVNRHDPVKLAAALRRVYTRHISGDPRR
;
A
#
# COMPACT_ATOMS: atom_id res chain seq x y z
N MET A 1 6.49 -2.02 -22.14
CA MET A 1 5.87 -1.55 -20.88
C MET A 1 4.88 -2.62 -20.44
N PRO A 2 4.56 -2.75 -19.14
CA PRO A 2 3.45 -3.62 -18.75
C PRO A 2 2.15 -3.08 -19.37
N GLY A 3 1.30 -3.94 -19.94
CA GLY A 3 -0.02 -3.52 -20.40
C GLY A 3 -0.94 -3.20 -19.21
N SER A 4 -0.75 -3.90 -18.09
CA SER A 4 -1.54 -3.73 -16.87
C SER A 4 -0.70 -3.73 -15.60
N LEU A 5 -1.03 -2.81 -14.70
CA LEU A 5 -0.37 -2.59 -13.41
C LEU A 5 -1.39 -2.72 -12.28
N THR A 6 -1.11 -3.59 -11.31
CA THR A 6 -1.92 -3.73 -10.09
C THR A 6 -1.09 -3.34 -8.86
N CYS A 7 -1.49 -2.29 -8.14
CA CYS A 7 -0.75 -1.73 -7.00
C CYS A 7 -1.46 -2.05 -5.68
N LEU A 8 -0.78 -2.77 -4.77
CA LEU A 8 -1.28 -3.14 -3.45
C LEU A 8 -0.68 -2.24 -2.38
N GLY A 9 -1.52 -1.71 -1.49
CA GLY A 9 -1.06 -0.91 -0.36
C GLY A 9 -2.15 -0.10 0.33
N GLY A 10 -1.73 0.96 0.99
CA GLY A 10 -2.59 1.90 1.70
C GLY A 10 -1.97 3.29 1.79
N GLY A 11 -2.77 4.25 2.22
CA GLY A 11 -2.37 5.62 2.52
C GLY A 11 -1.47 6.32 1.49
N HIS A 12 -0.48 7.04 2.01
CA HIS A 12 0.38 7.95 1.23
C HIS A 12 1.39 7.24 0.34
N GLY A 13 1.83 6.03 0.73
CA GLY A 13 2.78 5.24 -0.04
C GLY A 13 2.16 4.76 -1.35
N LEU A 14 1.00 4.10 -1.26
CA LEU A 14 0.22 3.68 -2.44
C LEU A 14 -0.15 4.88 -3.32
N PHE A 15 -0.49 6.03 -2.72
CA PHE A 15 -0.77 7.26 -3.46
C PHE A 15 0.38 7.64 -4.42
N GLN A 16 1.65 7.53 -4.00
CA GLN A 16 2.78 7.82 -4.87
C GLN A 16 2.99 6.74 -5.94
N THR A 17 2.79 5.46 -5.60
CA THR A 17 2.87 4.36 -6.60
C THR A 17 1.82 4.51 -7.69
N LEU A 18 0.59 4.91 -7.34
CA LEU A 18 -0.46 5.16 -8.32
C LEU A 18 -0.16 6.36 -9.21
N ARG A 19 0.40 7.44 -8.65
CA ARG A 19 0.91 8.56 -9.46
C ARG A 19 2.05 8.14 -10.38
N ALA A 20 2.97 7.30 -9.91
CA ALA A 20 4.01 6.72 -10.76
C ALA A 20 3.43 5.87 -11.89
N GLY A 21 2.39 5.07 -11.60
CA GLY A 21 1.66 4.28 -12.58
C GLY A 21 1.12 5.11 -13.75
N ARG A 22 0.65 6.33 -13.48
CA ARG A 22 0.16 7.27 -14.51
C ARG A 22 1.26 7.76 -15.46
N HIS A 23 2.53 7.64 -15.08
CA HIS A 23 3.70 7.95 -15.93
C HIS A 23 4.29 6.72 -16.64
N LEU A 24 3.70 5.53 -16.46
CA LEU A 24 4.19 4.29 -17.06
C LEU A 24 3.55 3.96 -18.42
N ASP A 25 2.65 4.80 -18.94
CA ASP A 25 1.92 4.56 -20.20
C ASP A 25 1.32 3.14 -20.27
N VAL A 26 0.68 2.71 -19.18
CA VAL A 26 0.01 1.40 -19.08
C VAL A 26 -1.46 1.53 -19.51
N ASP A 27 -2.03 0.48 -20.09
CA ASP A 27 -3.43 0.48 -20.54
C ASP A 27 -4.41 0.46 -19.35
N ARG A 28 -4.01 -0.20 -18.25
CA ARG A 28 -4.87 -0.38 -17.08
C ARG A 28 -4.09 -0.29 -15.78
N ILE A 29 -4.51 0.61 -14.89
CA ILE A 29 -4.05 0.70 -13.49
C ILE A 29 -5.17 0.21 -12.58
N THR A 30 -4.84 -0.69 -11.66
CA THR A 30 -5.75 -1.13 -10.58
C THR A 30 -5.10 -0.92 -9.23
N ALA A 31 -5.75 -0.19 -8.32
CA ALA A 31 -5.36 -0.11 -6.92
C ALA A 31 -6.11 -1.18 -6.13
N VAL A 32 -5.40 -2.02 -5.39
CA VAL A 32 -5.97 -2.92 -4.38
C VAL A 32 -5.59 -2.38 -3.02
N VAL A 33 -6.58 -2.03 -2.21
CA VAL A 33 -6.38 -1.17 -1.04
C VAL A 33 -6.75 -1.89 0.25
N THR A 34 -5.92 -1.70 1.28
CA THR A 34 -6.23 -2.17 2.63
C THR A 34 -7.52 -1.55 3.18
N VAL A 35 -8.24 -2.31 4.00
CA VAL A 35 -9.52 -1.93 4.61
C VAL A 35 -9.50 -2.08 6.14
N ALA A 36 -8.30 -1.98 6.73
CA ALA A 36 -8.09 -2.14 8.16
C ALA A 36 -8.06 -0.82 8.96
N ASP A 37 -8.11 0.33 8.29
CA ASP A 37 -8.09 1.67 8.90
C ASP A 37 -9.23 1.85 9.92
N ASP A 38 -8.91 2.36 11.10
CA ASP A 38 -9.83 2.70 12.19
C ASP A 38 -9.66 4.14 12.70
N GLY A 39 -8.88 4.96 11.97
CA GLY A 39 -8.56 6.32 12.35
C GLY A 39 -9.55 7.38 11.84
N GLY A 40 -9.70 8.45 12.62
CA GLY A 40 -10.34 9.70 12.21
C GLY A 40 -11.72 9.54 11.55
N SER A 41 -11.88 10.13 10.37
CA SER A 41 -13.14 10.06 9.61
C SER A 41 -13.50 8.65 9.16
N SER A 42 -12.52 7.79 8.86
CA SER A 42 -12.77 6.41 8.42
C SER A 42 -13.28 5.56 9.58
N GLY A 43 -12.63 5.68 10.74
CA GLY A 43 -13.03 5.00 11.97
C GLY A 43 -14.46 5.33 12.39
N ARG A 44 -14.85 6.62 12.32
CA ARG A 44 -16.23 7.04 12.61
C ARG A 44 -17.25 6.42 11.66
N ILE A 45 -17.02 6.49 10.34
CA ILE A 45 -17.92 5.89 9.34
C ILE A 45 -18.06 4.38 9.56
N ARG A 46 -16.95 3.70 9.84
CA ARG A 46 -16.94 2.28 10.14
C ARG A 46 -17.77 1.94 11.38
N GLN A 47 -17.59 2.68 12.47
CA GLN A 47 -18.31 2.45 13.73
C GLN A 47 -19.80 2.79 13.63
N GLU A 48 -20.13 3.89 12.94
CA GLU A 48 -21.49 4.42 12.85
C GLU A 48 -22.34 3.72 11.78
N LEU A 49 -21.74 3.29 10.67
CA LEU A 49 -22.46 2.70 9.51
C LEU A 49 -22.15 1.22 9.29
N GLY A 50 -21.20 0.61 10.01
CA GLY A 50 -20.81 -0.79 9.81
C GLY A 50 -20.15 -1.07 8.45
N GLN A 51 -19.74 -0.03 7.74
CA GLN A 51 -19.11 -0.13 6.42
C GLN A 51 -17.59 -0.30 6.50
N ILE A 52 -16.97 -0.70 5.39
CA ILE A 52 -15.52 -0.65 5.21
C ILE A 52 -15.00 0.79 5.38
N PRO A 53 -13.85 1.00 6.04
CA PRO A 53 -13.25 2.33 6.15
C PRO A 53 -12.88 2.90 4.76
N PRO A 54 -13.44 4.06 4.36
CA PRO A 54 -13.24 4.60 3.01
C PRO A 54 -11.93 5.41 2.82
N GLY A 55 -11.17 5.67 3.88
CA GLY A 55 -10.06 6.62 3.88
C GLY A 55 -8.98 6.36 2.83
N ASP A 56 -8.41 5.16 2.84
CA ASP A 56 -7.36 4.76 1.91
C ASP A 56 -7.91 4.55 0.48
N LEU A 57 -9.13 4.06 0.36
CA LEU A 57 -9.84 3.92 -0.93
C LEU A 57 -10.03 5.29 -1.60
N ARG A 58 -10.46 6.30 -0.82
CA ARG A 58 -10.55 7.69 -1.25
C ARG A 58 -9.18 8.24 -1.68
N MET A 59 -8.12 7.93 -0.93
CA MET A 59 -6.77 8.37 -1.29
C MET A 59 -6.32 7.78 -2.62
N ALA A 60 -6.60 6.49 -2.87
CA ALA A 60 -6.32 5.85 -4.15
C ALA A 60 -7.10 6.48 -5.31
N LEU A 61 -8.40 6.79 -5.11
CA LEU A 61 -9.21 7.50 -6.10
C LEU A 61 -8.63 8.87 -6.44
N ALA A 62 -8.24 9.64 -5.41
CA ALA A 62 -7.62 10.94 -5.57
C ALA A 62 -6.26 10.86 -6.30
N ALA A 63 -5.43 9.84 -6.02
CA ALA A 63 -4.15 9.63 -6.70
C ALA A 63 -4.32 9.39 -8.21
N LEU A 64 -5.45 8.78 -8.59
CA LEU A 64 -5.80 8.44 -9.97
C LEU A 64 -6.59 9.53 -10.70
N SER A 65 -6.94 10.64 -10.04
CA SER A 65 -7.54 11.81 -10.68
C SER A 65 -6.67 12.32 -11.83
N ARG A 66 -7.29 12.96 -12.83
CA ARG A 66 -6.58 13.46 -14.02
C ARG A 66 -5.71 14.70 -13.75
N ASP A 67 -4.73 14.94 -14.62
CA ASP A 67 -3.85 16.13 -14.55
C ASP A 67 -4.44 17.38 -15.23
N ASP A 68 -5.73 17.37 -15.59
CA ASP A 68 -6.43 18.55 -16.07
C ASP A 68 -7.09 19.34 -14.92
N GLU A 69 -7.74 20.45 -15.24
CA GLU A 69 -8.37 21.32 -14.25
C GLU A 69 -9.49 20.62 -13.48
N GLU A 70 -10.34 19.85 -14.18
CA GLU A 70 -11.42 19.06 -13.59
C GLU A 70 -10.88 17.96 -12.66
N GLY A 71 -9.82 17.25 -13.09
CA GLY A 71 -9.16 16.24 -12.27
C GLY A 71 -8.51 16.83 -11.01
N ARG A 72 -7.86 17.99 -11.11
CA ARG A 72 -7.31 18.72 -9.94
C ARG A 72 -8.41 19.13 -8.97
N LEU A 73 -9.55 19.62 -9.46
CA LEU A 73 -10.70 19.95 -8.62
C LEU A 73 -11.21 18.71 -7.87
N TRP A 74 -11.37 17.58 -8.56
CA TRP A 74 -11.83 16.34 -7.95
C TRP A 74 -10.82 15.75 -6.96
N GLU A 75 -9.52 15.81 -7.27
CA GLU A 75 -8.48 15.43 -6.29
C GLU A 75 -8.63 16.26 -5.01
N GLN A 76 -8.72 17.58 -5.13
CA GLN A 76 -8.88 18.47 -3.97
C GLN A 76 -10.20 18.21 -3.23
N THR A 77 -11.29 17.97 -3.95
CA THR A 77 -12.61 17.75 -3.36
C THR A 77 -12.67 16.43 -2.62
N LEU A 78 -12.19 15.32 -3.22
CA LEU A 78 -12.10 14.04 -2.52
C LEU A 78 -11.25 14.17 -1.26
N GLN A 79 -10.17 14.95 -1.33
CA GLN A 79 -9.25 15.13 -0.21
C GLN A 79 -9.74 16.14 0.85
N HIS A 80 -10.67 17.02 0.50
CA HIS A 80 -11.16 18.09 1.37
C HIS A 80 -11.79 17.54 2.65
N ARG A 81 -11.42 18.13 3.78
CA ARG A 81 -12.00 17.85 5.09
C ARG A 81 -12.77 19.06 5.57
N PHE A 82 -14.00 18.83 6.02
CA PHE A 82 -14.80 19.88 6.63
C PHE A 82 -14.13 20.38 7.91
N GLY A 83 -13.99 21.70 8.03
CA GLY A 83 -13.62 22.36 9.28
C GLY A 83 -14.84 22.58 10.20
N GLY A 84 -14.70 23.50 11.15
CA GLY A 84 -15.79 23.91 12.04
C GLY A 84 -16.03 22.95 13.21
N TYR A 85 -17.28 22.87 13.64
CA TYR A 85 -17.74 22.10 14.80
C TYR A 85 -18.98 21.27 14.46
N GLY A 86 -19.26 20.23 15.25
CA GLY A 86 -20.40 19.33 15.06
C GLY A 86 -20.07 18.06 14.29
N ALA A 87 -21.10 17.30 13.89
CA ALA A 87 -20.96 15.94 13.37
C ALA A 87 -20.15 15.84 12.07
N LEU A 88 -20.21 16.85 11.20
CA LEU A 88 -19.46 16.85 9.94
C LEU A 88 -17.97 17.21 10.10
N ALA A 89 -17.58 17.81 11.23
CA ALA A 89 -16.22 18.30 11.43
C ALA A 89 -15.19 17.16 11.31
N GLY A 90 -14.17 17.37 10.47
CA GLY A 90 -13.10 16.41 10.20
C GLY A 90 -13.46 15.29 9.21
N HIS A 91 -14.73 15.14 8.79
CA HIS A 91 -15.07 14.22 7.71
C HIS A 91 -14.46 14.68 6.39
N ALA A 92 -13.88 13.73 5.66
CA ALA A 92 -13.48 13.98 4.28
C ALA A 92 -14.71 13.89 3.37
N VAL A 93 -14.86 14.83 2.43
CA VAL A 93 -15.97 14.81 1.45
C VAL A 93 -15.99 13.49 0.68
N GLY A 94 -14.83 13.04 0.21
CA GLY A 94 -14.73 11.76 -0.51
C GLY A 94 -15.14 10.55 0.33
N ASN A 95 -14.92 10.57 1.65
CA ASN A 95 -15.37 9.49 2.53
C ASN A 95 -16.91 9.43 2.59
N LEU A 96 -17.58 10.58 2.71
CA LEU A 96 -19.04 10.65 2.72
C LEU A 96 -19.64 10.26 1.36
N LEU A 97 -18.99 10.67 0.26
CA LEU A 97 -19.41 10.28 -1.09
C LEU A 97 -19.35 8.77 -1.28
N ILE A 98 -18.24 8.13 -0.90
CA ILE A 98 -18.07 6.67 -0.98
C ILE A 98 -19.11 5.98 -0.09
N ALA A 99 -19.24 6.40 1.17
CA ALA A 99 -20.15 5.78 2.12
C ALA A 99 -21.63 5.87 1.67
N GLY A 100 -22.05 7.05 1.20
CA GLY A 100 -23.40 7.26 0.68
C GLY A 100 -23.69 6.45 -0.58
N LEU A 101 -22.72 6.35 -1.50
CA LEU A 101 -22.87 5.50 -2.70
C LEU A 101 -22.90 4.02 -2.34
N THR A 102 -22.12 3.57 -1.35
CA THR A 102 -22.17 2.19 -0.86
C THR A 102 -23.56 1.86 -0.31
N ASP A 103 -24.17 2.74 0.48
CA ASP A 103 -25.53 2.55 1.00
C ASP A 103 -26.58 2.50 -0.11
N VAL A 104 -26.48 3.39 -1.10
CA VAL A 104 -27.43 3.46 -2.22
C VAL A 104 -27.33 2.24 -3.14
N LEU A 105 -26.11 1.79 -3.43
CA LEU A 105 -25.85 0.72 -4.40
C LEU A 105 -25.79 -0.68 -3.76
N GLY A 106 -25.63 -0.77 -2.44
CA GLY A 106 -25.44 -2.02 -1.72
C GLY A 106 -24.13 -2.74 -2.08
N SER A 107 -23.17 -2.06 -2.69
CA SER A 107 -21.89 -2.63 -3.13
C SER A 107 -20.76 -1.61 -3.07
N GLN A 108 -19.74 -1.94 -2.27
CA GLN A 108 -18.54 -1.10 -2.15
C GLN A 108 -17.82 -0.94 -3.49
N VAL A 109 -17.70 -2.03 -4.27
CA VAL A 109 -17.03 -1.99 -5.57
C VAL A 109 -17.80 -1.09 -6.55
N GLN A 110 -19.13 -1.22 -6.62
CA GLN A 110 -19.92 -0.35 -7.50
C GLN A 110 -19.86 1.12 -7.09
N ALA A 111 -19.80 1.40 -5.77
CA ALA A 111 -19.61 2.75 -5.26
C ALA A 111 -18.27 3.34 -5.72
N LEU A 112 -17.18 2.59 -5.57
CA LEU A 112 -15.84 3.02 -6.02
C LEU A 112 -15.79 3.20 -7.54
N ASP A 113 -16.35 2.28 -8.31
CA ASP A 113 -16.44 2.39 -9.77
C ASP A 113 -17.28 3.60 -10.20
N THR A 114 -18.32 3.95 -9.43
CA THR A 114 -19.15 5.14 -9.68
C THR A 114 -18.38 6.42 -9.40
N VAL A 115 -17.64 6.49 -8.30
CA VAL A 115 -16.76 7.65 -8.01
C VAL A 115 -15.67 7.76 -9.07
N ALA A 116 -15.00 6.66 -9.44
CA ALA A 116 -13.96 6.66 -10.47
C ALA A 116 -14.48 7.16 -11.83
N LYS A 117 -15.71 6.79 -12.21
CA LYS A 117 -16.38 7.32 -13.42
C LYS A 117 -16.67 8.80 -13.30
N LEU A 118 -17.20 9.25 -12.15
CA LEU A 118 -17.50 10.65 -11.88
C LEU A 118 -16.24 11.53 -11.97
N THR A 119 -15.12 11.04 -11.44
CA THR A 119 -13.83 11.75 -11.44
C THR A 119 -12.98 11.47 -12.67
N ARG A 120 -13.48 10.63 -13.60
CA ARG A 120 -12.77 10.16 -14.80
C ARG A 120 -11.35 9.67 -14.48
N SER A 121 -11.20 8.90 -13.41
CA SER A 121 -9.90 8.42 -12.93
C SER A 121 -9.18 7.56 -13.96
N HIS A 122 -7.83 7.59 -13.93
CA HIS A 122 -6.95 6.80 -14.81
C HIS A 122 -6.96 5.29 -14.54
N GLY A 123 -7.69 4.82 -13.53
CA GLY A 123 -7.66 3.44 -13.10
C GLY A 123 -8.84 3.06 -12.20
N ARG A 124 -8.86 1.79 -11.80
CA ARG A 124 -9.88 1.21 -10.94
C ARG A 124 -9.37 1.09 -9.50
N VAL A 125 -10.23 1.30 -8.52
CA VAL A 125 -9.89 1.15 -7.09
C VAL A 125 -10.75 0.05 -6.50
N LEU A 126 -10.10 -0.92 -5.86
CA LEU A 126 -10.72 -2.12 -5.31
C LEU A 126 -10.31 -2.29 -3.84
N PRO A 127 -11.23 -2.67 -2.94
CA PRO A 127 -10.84 -3.09 -1.61
C PRO A 127 -10.19 -4.49 -1.68
N MET A 128 -9.19 -4.75 -0.85
CA MET A 128 -8.59 -6.08 -0.75
C MET A 128 -9.58 -7.14 -0.21
N CYS A 129 -10.59 -6.69 0.53
CA CYS A 129 -11.63 -7.49 1.16
C CYS A 129 -12.94 -6.69 1.20
N GLU A 130 -14.07 -7.35 0.98
CA GLU A 130 -15.40 -6.71 0.96
C GLU A 130 -16.11 -6.71 2.33
N GLN A 131 -15.37 -6.96 3.42
CA GLN A 131 -15.83 -6.75 4.79
C GLN A 131 -14.85 -5.90 5.60
N PRO A 132 -15.30 -5.21 6.67
CA PRO A 132 -14.41 -4.47 7.56
C PRO A 132 -13.42 -5.40 8.27
N LEU A 133 -12.16 -4.98 8.38
CA LEU A 133 -11.10 -5.77 9.02
C LEU A 133 -10.48 -5.01 10.19
N GLU A 134 -10.24 -5.67 11.31
CA GLU A 134 -9.40 -5.14 12.39
C GLU A 134 -8.00 -5.75 12.28
N ILE A 135 -7.01 -5.00 12.76
CA ILE A 135 -5.65 -5.48 12.87
C ILE A 135 -5.24 -5.58 14.33
N GLU A 136 -4.53 -6.65 14.67
CA GLU A 136 -3.90 -6.84 15.96
C GLU A 136 -2.42 -7.19 15.78
N ALA A 137 -1.57 -6.55 16.58
CA ALA A 137 -0.16 -6.82 16.63
C ALA A 137 0.22 -7.52 17.94
N GLU A 138 1.16 -8.47 17.86
CA GLU A 138 1.92 -8.94 19.00
C GLU A 138 3.13 -8.02 19.18
N VAL A 139 3.15 -7.25 20.27
CA VAL A 139 4.15 -6.20 20.50
C VAL A 139 5.00 -6.54 21.72
N ALA A 140 6.31 -6.59 21.53
CA ALA A 140 7.29 -6.82 22.58
C ALA A 140 7.86 -5.50 23.13
N GLY A 141 8.17 -5.48 24.43
CA GLY A 141 8.85 -4.34 25.05
C GLY A 141 7.94 -3.14 25.35
N LEU A 142 6.67 -3.41 25.66
CA LEU A 142 5.74 -2.41 26.15
C LEU A 142 5.81 -2.29 27.67
N GLY A 143 6.09 -1.08 28.18
CA GLY A 143 6.21 -0.79 29.60
C GLY A 143 7.53 -1.28 30.21
N ASP A 144 7.54 -1.53 31.52
CA ASP A 144 8.75 -1.86 32.29
C ASP A 144 9.21 -3.33 32.14
N GLU A 145 8.55 -4.11 31.28
CA GLU A 145 8.86 -5.52 31.02
C GLU A 145 9.33 -5.71 29.56
N PRO A 146 10.64 -5.53 29.26
CA PRO A 146 11.15 -5.55 27.90
C PRO A 146 10.86 -6.84 27.12
N MET A 147 10.68 -7.96 27.82
CA MET A 147 10.49 -9.29 27.24
C MET A 147 9.02 -9.73 27.14
N ALA A 148 8.08 -9.00 27.75
CA ALA A 148 6.67 -9.34 27.65
C ALA A 148 6.13 -9.02 26.24
N VAL A 149 5.37 -9.95 25.67
CA VAL A 149 4.63 -9.75 24.42
C VAL A 149 3.17 -9.49 24.77
N ARG A 150 2.61 -8.38 24.28
CA ARG A 150 1.23 -7.97 24.56
C ARG A 150 0.48 -7.71 23.25
N PRO A 151 -0.82 -8.05 23.18
CA PRO A 151 -1.64 -7.73 22.02
C PRO A 151 -1.97 -6.23 21.99
N VAL A 152 -1.86 -5.62 20.81
CA VAL A 152 -2.30 -4.24 20.52
C VAL A 152 -3.29 -4.31 19.37
N ARG A 153 -4.55 -3.90 19.60
CA ARG A 153 -5.62 -3.91 18.61
C ARG A 153 -5.89 -2.51 18.05
N GLY A 154 -6.20 -2.47 16.76
CA GLY A 154 -6.55 -1.26 16.03
C GLY A 154 -5.39 -0.73 15.20
N GLN A 155 -5.68 -0.25 13.99
CA GLN A 155 -4.65 0.16 13.04
C GLN A 155 -3.86 1.35 13.54
N VAL A 156 -4.53 2.37 14.06
CA VAL A 156 -3.87 3.54 14.65
C VAL A 156 -3.01 3.14 15.85
N ALA A 157 -3.48 2.24 16.70
CA ALA A 157 -2.76 1.79 17.89
C ALA A 157 -1.51 0.96 17.53
N VAL A 158 -1.60 0.11 16.51
CA VAL A 158 -0.46 -0.66 15.99
C VAL A 158 0.57 0.26 15.35
N ALA A 159 0.14 1.21 14.50
CA ALA A 159 1.05 2.14 13.82
C ALA A 159 1.78 3.11 14.77
N SER A 160 1.18 3.42 15.93
CA SER A 160 1.73 4.36 16.91
C SER A 160 2.34 3.70 18.15
N THR A 161 2.46 2.38 18.16
CA THR A 161 3.00 1.66 19.32
C THR A 161 4.47 2.02 19.57
N THR A 162 4.89 2.09 20.83
CA THR A 162 6.30 2.35 21.18
C THR A 162 7.15 1.09 21.27
N GLY A 163 6.51 -0.08 21.27
CA GLY A 163 7.18 -1.38 21.33
C GLY A 163 7.61 -1.90 19.97
N ASN A 164 8.18 -3.10 19.96
CA ASN A 164 8.58 -3.79 18.74
C ASN A 164 7.50 -4.74 18.27
N VAL A 165 6.88 -4.43 17.13
CA VAL A 165 5.92 -5.34 16.47
C VAL A 165 6.65 -6.62 16.02
N ARG A 166 6.15 -7.77 16.46
CA ARG A 166 6.68 -9.10 16.13
C ARG A 166 5.89 -9.77 15.01
N ARG A 167 4.58 -9.63 15.04
CA ARG A 167 3.65 -10.24 14.09
C ARG A 167 2.35 -9.47 14.09
N VAL A 168 1.65 -9.46 12.96
CA VAL A 168 0.27 -8.97 12.87
C VAL A 168 -0.68 -10.07 12.40
N ARG A 169 -1.95 -9.93 12.78
CA ARG A 169 -3.07 -10.76 12.30
C ARG A 169 -4.30 -9.88 12.04
N LEU A 170 -5.18 -10.39 11.18
CA LEU A 170 -6.45 -9.74 10.84
C LEU A 170 -7.60 -10.38 11.61
N PHE A 171 -8.62 -9.59 11.92
CA PHE A 171 -9.90 -10.04 12.45
C PHE A 171 -11.06 -9.56 11.57
N PRO A 172 -12.01 -10.43 11.21
CA PRO A 172 -12.01 -11.88 11.46
C PRO A 172 -10.82 -12.58 10.78
N GLU A 173 -10.40 -13.71 11.35
CA GLU A 173 -9.28 -14.49 10.78
C GLU A 173 -9.67 -15.05 9.41
N HIS A 174 -8.67 -15.17 8.52
CA HIS A 174 -8.83 -15.67 7.15
C HIS A 174 -9.97 -15.00 6.37
N PRO A 175 -9.99 -13.65 6.28
CA PRO A 175 -11.05 -12.97 5.55
C PRO A 175 -10.98 -13.30 4.06
N PRO A 176 -12.12 -13.38 3.34
CA PRO A 176 -12.13 -13.64 1.90
C PRO A 176 -11.51 -12.47 1.14
N GLY A 177 -10.76 -12.75 0.07
CA GLY A 177 -10.30 -11.69 -0.82
C GLY A 177 -11.44 -11.16 -1.68
N GLY A 178 -11.41 -9.85 -1.99
CA GLY A 178 -12.34 -9.27 -2.98
C GLY A 178 -12.14 -9.94 -4.34
N ALA A 179 -13.22 -10.44 -4.95
CA ALA A 179 -13.13 -11.24 -6.18
C ALA A 179 -12.48 -10.46 -7.33
N ASP A 180 -12.86 -9.18 -7.48
CA ASP A 180 -12.27 -8.27 -8.45
C ASP A 180 -10.78 -8.00 -8.17
N ALA A 181 -10.38 -7.90 -6.89
CA ALA A 181 -8.99 -7.66 -6.52
C ALA A 181 -8.11 -8.87 -6.86
N VAL A 182 -8.59 -10.08 -6.57
CA VAL A 182 -7.94 -11.34 -6.95
C VAL A 182 -7.80 -11.45 -8.47
N ALA A 183 -8.85 -11.12 -9.22
CA ALA A 183 -8.81 -11.12 -10.69
C ALA A 183 -7.82 -10.09 -11.25
N ALA A 184 -7.74 -8.90 -10.65
CA ALA A 184 -6.79 -7.87 -11.04
C ALA A 184 -5.33 -8.27 -10.79
N ILE A 185 -5.04 -9.00 -9.72
CA ILE A 185 -3.68 -9.51 -9.43
C ILE A 185 -3.28 -10.60 -10.43
N ARG A 186 -4.20 -11.54 -10.72
CA ARG A 186 -3.93 -12.67 -11.64
C ARG A 186 -3.78 -12.25 -13.09
N SER A 187 -4.42 -11.15 -13.51
CA SER A 187 -4.39 -10.66 -14.90
C SER A 187 -3.46 -9.48 -15.11
N ALA A 188 -2.63 -9.13 -14.12
CA ALA A 188 -1.65 -8.06 -14.23
C ALA A 188 -0.39 -8.52 -14.96
N ASP A 189 0.28 -7.59 -15.66
CA ASP A 189 1.64 -7.82 -16.15
C ASP A 189 2.69 -7.44 -15.10
N MET A 190 2.35 -6.49 -14.22
CA MET A 190 3.15 -6.11 -13.06
C MET A 190 2.26 -5.94 -11.83
N VAL A 191 2.72 -6.47 -10.70
CA VAL A 191 2.11 -6.25 -9.39
C VAL A 191 3.10 -5.56 -8.48
N THR A 192 2.71 -4.46 -7.86
CA THR A 192 3.54 -3.78 -6.85
C THR A 192 2.96 -3.96 -5.46
N LEU A 193 3.81 -4.16 -4.47
CA LEU A 193 3.45 -4.15 -3.05
C LEU A 193 4.23 -3.05 -2.33
N GLY A 194 3.50 -2.11 -1.73
CA GLY A 194 4.08 -0.92 -1.11
C GLY A 194 4.40 0.21 -2.11
N PRO A 195 5.11 1.26 -1.67
CA PRO A 195 5.57 1.47 -0.30
C PRO A 195 4.40 1.81 0.61
N GLY A 196 4.67 1.88 1.90
CA GLY A 196 3.70 2.21 2.93
C GLY A 196 4.00 1.49 4.23
N SER A 197 3.19 1.78 5.24
CA SER A 197 3.36 1.21 6.56
C SER A 197 3.37 -0.31 6.53
N TRP A 198 4.46 -0.89 7.03
CA TRP A 198 4.77 -2.29 6.75
C TRP A 198 3.71 -3.20 7.37
N PHE A 199 3.38 -2.98 8.63
CA PHE A 199 2.44 -3.81 9.36
C PHE A 199 0.99 -3.44 9.11
N THR A 200 0.70 -2.18 8.78
CA THR A 200 -0.68 -1.68 8.67
C THR A 200 -1.16 -1.44 7.24
N SER A 201 -0.26 -1.40 6.25
CA SER A 201 -0.60 -1.18 4.83
C SER A 201 -0.04 -2.25 3.89
N VAL A 202 1.13 -2.83 4.16
CA VAL A 202 1.76 -3.83 3.28
C VAL A 202 1.36 -5.26 3.66
N ILE A 203 1.77 -5.70 4.85
CA ILE A 203 1.52 -7.06 5.36
C ILE A 203 0.02 -7.45 5.39
N PRO A 204 -0.95 -6.55 5.65
CA PRO A 204 -2.36 -6.92 5.64
C PRO A 204 -2.83 -7.59 4.34
N HIS A 205 -2.26 -7.21 3.19
CA HIS A 205 -2.63 -7.82 1.92
C HIS A 205 -2.28 -9.31 1.85
N ILE A 206 -1.12 -9.70 2.40
CA ILE A 206 -0.68 -11.10 2.41
C ILE A 206 -1.31 -11.92 3.53
N LEU A 207 -2.03 -11.28 4.45
CA LEU A 207 -2.84 -11.95 5.47
C LEU A 207 -4.25 -12.31 4.98
N VAL A 208 -4.67 -11.80 3.83
CA VAL A 208 -5.90 -12.20 3.14
C VAL A 208 -5.57 -13.41 2.25
N PRO A 209 -6.05 -14.64 2.55
CA PRO A 209 -5.56 -15.86 1.89
C PRO A 209 -5.71 -15.88 0.37
N ASP A 210 -6.80 -15.34 -0.17
CA ASP A 210 -7.02 -15.33 -1.62
C ASP A 210 -6.12 -14.33 -2.34
N ILE A 211 -5.80 -13.19 -1.70
CA ILE A 211 -4.83 -12.22 -2.21
C ILE A 211 -3.42 -12.81 -2.16
N ALA A 212 -3.04 -13.43 -1.05
CA ALA A 212 -1.76 -14.13 -0.92
C ALA A 212 -1.60 -15.22 -1.99
N ARG A 213 -2.64 -16.05 -2.19
CA ARG A 213 -2.65 -17.08 -3.24
C ARG A 213 -2.53 -16.47 -4.63
N ALA A 214 -3.26 -15.39 -4.93
CA ALA A 214 -3.16 -14.70 -6.21
C ALA A 214 -1.75 -14.15 -6.46
N LEU A 215 -1.10 -13.59 -5.43
CA LEU A 215 0.29 -13.12 -5.51
C LEU A 215 1.28 -14.28 -5.69
N ILE A 216 1.04 -15.44 -5.10
CA ILE A 216 1.89 -16.63 -5.27
C ILE A 216 1.75 -17.19 -6.70
N GLU A 217 0.52 -17.28 -7.22
CA GLU A 217 0.21 -17.95 -8.49
C GLU A 217 0.37 -17.08 -9.74
N THR A 218 0.38 -15.75 -9.61
CA THR A 218 0.39 -14.84 -10.78
C THR A 218 1.64 -15.00 -11.66
N GLU A 219 1.54 -14.74 -12.95
CA GLU A 219 2.72 -14.66 -13.84
C GLU A 219 3.30 -13.25 -13.91
N ALA A 220 2.65 -12.28 -13.24
CA ALA A 220 3.07 -10.89 -13.22
C ALA A 220 4.48 -10.71 -12.64
N CYS A 221 5.18 -9.68 -13.11
CA CYS A 221 6.38 -9.18 -12.46
C CYS A 221 6.03 -8.61 -11.07
N ARG A 222 6.53 -9.25 -10.01
CA ARG A 222 6.24 -8.87 -8.61
C ARG A 222 7.31 -7.92 -8.10
N VAL A 223 6.91 -6.71 -7.73
CA VAL A 223 7.81 -5.66 -7.27
C VAL A 223 7.45 -5.24 -5.85
N VAL A 224 8.37 -5.32 -4.92
CA VAL A 224 8.22 -4.72 -3.58
C VAL A 224 8.93 -3.37 -3.58
N ILE A 225 8.25 -2.32 -3.09
CA ILE A 225 8.84 -0.98 -2.96
C ILE A 225 9.02 -0.68 -1.48
N LEU A 226 10.26 -0.43 -1.05
CA LEU A 226 10.57 -0.15 0.35
C LEU A 226 10.34 1.32 0.71
N ASN A 227 10.11 1.58 2.00
CA ASN A 227 9.97 2.94 2.52
C ASN A 227 11.31 3.70 2.47
N LEU A 228 11.25 5.02 2.35
CA LEU A 228 12.43 5.90 2.37
C LEU A 228 13.03 6.05 3.76
N THR A 229 12.19 5.93 4.79
CA THR A 229 12.60 6.01 6.20
C THR A 229 11.97 4.88 6.98
N ALA A 230 12.63 4.48 8.07
CA ALA A 230 11.97 3.72 9.11
C ALA A 230 10.78 4.50 9.66
N GLU A 231 9.67 3.81 9.89
CA GLU A 231 8.46 4.38 10.45
C GLU A 231 8.50 4.23 11.98
N PRO A 232 8.41 5.34 12.74
CA PRO A 232 8.32 5.29 14.19
C PRO A 232 7.17 4.38 14.62
N GLY A 233 7.46 3.42 15.48
CA GLY A 233 6.48 2.46 16.03
C GLY A 233 6.18 1.23 15.18
N GLU A 234 6.44 1.26 13.87
CA GLU A 234 6.34 0.07 13.03
C GLU A 234 7.71 -0.58 12.79
N THR A 235 8.66 0.19 12.26
CA THR A 235 9.94 -0.32 11.77
C THR A 235 11.15 0.40 12.36
N ALA A 236 10.95 1.11 13.48
CA ALA A 236 12.04 1.75 14.22
C ALA A 236 13.13 0.74 14.58
N GLY A 237 14.38 1.00 14.16
CA GLY A 237 15.51 0.09 14.36
C GLY A 237 15.49 -1.17 13.48
N PHE A 238 14.59 -1.28 12.51
CA PHE A 238 14.64 -2.35 11.53
C PHE A 238 15.77 -2.09 10.55
N SER A 239 16.61 -3.09 10.34
CA SER A 239 17.45 -3.13 9.16
C SER A 239 16.57 -3.34 7.92
N THR A 240 17.06 -2.98 6.75
CA THR A 240 16.31 -3.16 5.51
C THR A 240 16.06 -4.66 5.22
N GLU A 241 17.01 -5.53 5.57
CA GLU A 241 16.86 -6.99 5.48
C GLU A 241 15.75 -7.51 6.39
N ARG A 242 15.52 -6.85 7.52
CA ARG A 242 14.45 -7.24 8.44
C ARG A 242 13.07 -7.09 7.81
N HIS A 243 12.86 -6.11 6.91
CA HIS A 243 11.60 -5.99 6.16
C HIS A 243 11.34 -7.23 5.30
N ILE A 244 12.38 -7.70 4.60
CA ILE A 244 12.33 -8.93 3.80
C ILE A 244 12.02 -10.12 4.70
N HIS A 245 12.73 -10.25 5.82
CA HIS A 245 12.49 -11.32 6.78
C HIS A 245 11.05 -11.33 7.30
N MET A 246 10.50 -10.17 7.63
CA MET A 246 9.10 -10.05 8.07
C MET A 246 8.12 -10.49 6.97
N LEU A 247 8.38 -10.15 5.71
CA LEU A 247 7.57 -10.61 4.58
C LEU A 247 7.58 -12.13 4.49
N THR A 248 8.76 -12.75 4.51
CA THR A 248 8.93 -14.21 4.44
C THR A 248 8.28 -14.93 5.63
N GLN A 249 8.32 -14.35 6.82
CA GLN A 249 7.66 -14.92 8.00
C GLN A 249 6.13 -14.97 7.88
N HIS A 250 5.53 -13.98 7.20
CA HIS A 250 4.08 -13.92 7.03
C HIS A 250 3.62 -14.66 5.76
N ALA A 251 4.45 -14.74 4.73
CA ALA A 251 4.17 -15.46 3.48
C ALA A 251 5.42 -16.19 2.97
N PRO A 252 5.73 -17.41 3.49
CA PRO A 252 6.95 -18.14 3.16
C PRO A 252 7.02 -18.62 1.70
N ASP A 253 5.86 -18.84 1.09
CA ASP A 253 5.75 -19.29 -0.30
C ASP A 253 5.72 -18.13 -1.29
N LEU A 254 5.56 -16.89 -0.82
CA LEU A 254 5.62 -15.71 -1.69
C LEU A 254 7.03 -15.54 -2.23
N ARG A 255 7.13 -15.36 -3.54
CA ARG A 255 8.34 -14.92 -4.24
C ARG A 255 8.15 -13.50 -4.72
N VAL A 256 9.25 -12.78 -4.86
CA VAL A 256 9.29 -11.40 -5.37
C VAL A 256 10.35 -11.37 -6.45
N ASP A 257 10.11 -10.70 -7.57
CA ASP A 257 11.09 -10.62 -8.66
C ASP A 257 12.06 -9.46 -8.43
N HIS A 258 11.54 -8.32 -7.95
CA HIS A 258 12.34 -7.12 -7.72
C HIS A 258 11.99 -6.40 -6.41
N ILE A 259 13.02 -5.89 -5.73
CA ILE A 259 12.87 -4.96 -4.61
C ILE A 259 13.43 -3.61 -5.04
N ILE A 260 12.61 -2.57 -5.04
CA ILE A 260 13.05 -1.19 -5.26
C ILE A 260 13.33 -0.54 -3.90
N ILE A 261 14.52 0.03 -3.77
CA ILE A 261 14.93 0.82 -2.61
C ILE A 261 15.58 2.12 -3.07
N ASP A 262 15.38 3.19 -2.32
CA ASP A 262 16.08 4.43 -2.60
C ASP A 262 17.59 4.28 -2.40
N SER A 263 18.34 4.64 -3.43
CA SER A 263 19.80 4.50 -3.48
C SER A 263 20.54 5.28 -2.39
N THR A 264 19.89 6.25 -1.74
CA THR A 264 20.50 7.05 -0.67
C THR A 264 20.25 6.48 0.73
N VAL A 265 19.33 5.52 0.87
CA VAL A 265 19.03 4.87 2.16
C VAL A 265 20.19 4.01 2.63
N ILE A 266 20.87 3.34 1.70
CA ILE A 266 22.02 2.47 1.97
C ILE A 266 23.25 2.99 1.21
N SER A 267 24.18 3.57 1.97
CA SER A 267 25.42 4.16 1.44
C SER A 267 26.58 3.19 1.36
N SER A 268 26.55 2.08 2.12
CA SER A 268 27.63 1.09 2.17
C SER A 268 27.41 -0.07 1.20
N ASP A 269 28.40 -0.37 0.36
CA ASP A 269 28.38 -1.54 -0.53
C ASP A 269 28.23 -2.87 0.23
N VAL A 270 28.70 -2.91 1.48
CA VAL A 270 28.56 -4.07 2.36
C VAL A 270 27.10 -4.29 2.75
N GLU A 271 26.39 -3.23 3.14
CA GLU A 271 24.96 -3.27 3.46
C GLU A 271 24.12 -3.60 2.22
N ARG A 272 24.47 -3.03 1.05
CA ARG A 272 23.84 -3.40 -0.23
C ARG A 272 23.98 -4.89 -0.51
N SER A 273 25.14 -5.46 -0.21
CA SER A 273 25.41 -6.89 -0.38
C SER A 273 24.62 -7.76 0.60
N TYR A 274 24.43 -7.32 1.86
CA TYR A 274 23.56 -8.02 2.82
C TYR A 274 22.11 -8.02 2.36
N LEU A 275 21.60 -6.86 1.92
CA LEU A 275 20.25 -6.73 1.38
C LEU A 275 20.04 -7.59 0.13
N ALA A 276 20.98 -7.57 -0.81
CA ALA A 276 20.91 -8.40 -2.01
C ALA A 276 20.85 -9.90 -1.67
N ARG A 277 21.64 -10.36 -0.69
CA ARG A 277 21.57 -11.75 -0.21
C ARG A 277 20.23 -12.08 0.43
N ALA A 278 19.70 -11.19 1.26
CA ALA A 278 18.37 -11.37 1.86
C ALA A 278 17.27 -11.43 0.79
N ALA A 279 17.30 -10.53 -0.19
CA ALA A 279 16.37 -10.50 -1.33
C ALA A 279 16.42 -11.79 -2.17
N ALA A 280 17.62 -12.32 -2.41
CA ALA A 280 17.80 -13.57 -3.13
C ALA A 280 17.11 -14.77 -2.44
N THR A 281 16.92 -14.75 -1.11
CA THR A 281 16.20 -15.82 -0.40
C THR A 281 14.72 -15.91 -0.76
N ILE A 282 14.13 -14.82 -1.28
CA ILE A 282 12.75 -14.78 -1.80
C ILE A 282 12.69 -14.69 -3.34
N GLY A 283 13.82 -14.90 -4.01
CA GLY A 283 13.95 -14.87 -5.47
C GLY A 283 14.07 -13.48 -6.09
N ALA A 284 14.35 -12.44 -5.29
CA ALA A 284 14.31 -11.07 -5.75
C ALA A 284 15.69 -10.46 -6.04
N ASP A 285 15.77 -9.66 -7.09
CA ASP A 285 16.88 -8.74 -7.34
C ASP A 285 16.61 -7.37 -6.71
N VAL A 286 17.64 -6.75 -6.14
CA VAL A 286 17.52 -5.40 -5.56
C VAL A 286 17.88 -4.34 -6.60
N ALA A 287 16.99 -3.37 -6.79
CA ALA A 287 17.21 -2.17 -7.59
C ALA A 287 17.39 -0.96 -6.67
N PHE A 288 18.63 -0.46 -6.60
CA PHE A 288 18.96 0.78 -5.89
C PHE A 288 18.74 1.96 -6.83
N GLU A 289 17.66 2.72 -6.61
CA GLU A 289 17.16 3.72 -7.54
C GLU A 289 16.96 5.07 -6.82
N PRO A 290 17.20 6.23 -7.44
CA PRO A 290 16.99 7.52 -6.79
C PRO A 290 15.49 7.87 -6.84
N VAL A 291 14.68 7.31 -5.94
CA VAL A 291 13.21 7.40 -5.99
C VAL A 291 12.61 8.41 -5.02
N ARG A 292 13.40 9.06 -4.17
CA ARG A 292 12.93 10.15 -3.29
C ARG A 292 12.68 11.47 -4.03
N ALA A 293 11.72 12.25 -3.52
CA ALA A 293 11.42 13.60 -3.99
C ALA A 293 12.37 14.64 -3.38
N ASP A 294 12.79 15.60 -4.19
CA ASP A 294 13.61 16.74 -3.75
C ASP A 294 12.71 17.88 -3.24
N ASP A 295 13.20 18.70 -2.30
CA ASP A 295 12.45 19.84 -1.76
C ASP A 295 12.64 21.14 -2.57
N GLY A 296 13.55 21.15 -3.53
CA GLY A 296 13.89 22.31 -4.38
C GLY A 296 15.06 23.16 -3.86
N ASP A 297 15.45 22.99 -2.59
CA ASP A 297 16.52 23.76 -1.92
C ASP A 297 17.76 22.89 -1.61
N GLY A 298 17.90 21.77 -2.31
CA GLY A 298 18.99 20.81 -2.13
C GLY A 298 18.77 19.78 -1.01
N GLY A 299 17.60 19.79 -0.37
CA GLY A 299 17.15 18.74 0.54
C GLY A 299 16.16 17.79 -0.12
N TRP A 300 15.43 17.02 0.69
CA TRP A 300 14.50 15.99 0.22
C TRP A 300 13.27 15.90 1.12
N VAL A 301 12.18 15.45 0.52
CA VAL A 301 10.90 15.20 1.20
C VAL A 301 10.75 13.71 1.44
N ASN A 302 10.23 13.31 2.60
CA ASN A 302 9.93 11.91 2.92
C ASN A 302 8.72 11.36 2.12
N ARG A 303 8.89 11.32 0.81
CA ARG A 303 7.89 10.90 -0.18
C ARG A 303 8.62 10.45 -1.44
N HIS A 304 8.15 9.36 -2.03
CA HIS A 304 8.63 8.92 -3.34
C HIS A 304 8.23 9.94 -4.41
N ASP A 305 9.15 10.24 -5.32
CA ASP A 305 8.88 11.03 -6.52
C ASP A 305 8.18 10.15 -7.56
N PRO A 306 6.97 10.50 -8.02
CA PRO A 306 6.23 9.69 -8.98
C PRO A 306 6.96 9.45 -10.30
N VAL A 307 7.70 10.44 -10.81
CA VAL A 307 8.41 10.33 -12.09
C VAL A 307 9.63 9.43 -11.93
N LYS A 308 10.41 9.60 -10.85
CA LYS A 308 11.58 8.75 -10.59
C LYS A 308 11.18 7.31 -10.28
N LEU A 309 10.10 7.12 -9.52
CA LEU A 309 9.55 5.79 -9.22
C LEU A 309 9.02 5.11 -10.48
N ALA A 310 8.33 5.84 -11.38
CA ALA A 310 7.91 5.30 -12.67
C ALA A 310 9.12 4.86 -13.51
N ALA A 311 10.19 5.66 -13.53
CA ALA A 311 11.41 5.29 -14.23
C ALA A 311 12.06 4.00 -13.65
N ALA A 312 12.05 3.84 -12.33
CA ALA A 312 12.52 2.63 -11.66
C ALA A 312 11.66 1.40 -12.00
N LEU A 313 10.33 1.52 -11.92
CA LEU A 313 9.38 0.46 -12.29
C LEU A 313 9.56 0.03 -13.75
N ARG A 314 9.76 0.98 -14.66
CA ARG A 314 10.07 0.72 -16.07
C ARG A 314 11.35 -0.08 -16.25
N ARG A 315 12.42 0.27 -15.51
CA ARG A 315 13.72 -0.43 -15.57
C ARG A 315 13.61 -1.87 -15.08
N VAL A 316 12.98 -2.09 -13.91
CA VAL A 316 12.85 -3.46 -13.37
C VAL A 316 11.96 -4.34 -14.26
N TYR A 317 10.86 -3.80 -14.81
CA TYR A 317 10.04 -4.53 -15.76
C TYR A 317 10.79 -4.94 -17.02
N THR A 318 11.56 -4.00 -17.58
CA THR A 318 12.35 -4.27 -18.80
C THR A 318 13.38 -5.37 -18.54
N ARG A 319 14.01 -5.38 -17.35
CA ARG A 319 14.93 -6.44 -16.94
C ARG A 319 14.22 -7.78 -16.81
N HIS A 320 13.04 -7.79 -16.20
CA HIS A 320 12.22 -9.00 -16.03
C HIS A 320 11.87 -9.65 -17.36
N ILE A 321 11.35 -8.87 -18.33
CA ILE A 321 10.94 -9.41 -19.64
C ILE A 321 12.13 -9.77 -20.54
N SER A 322 13.30 -9.14 -20.35
CA SER A 322 14.49 -9.41 -21.15
C SER A 322 15.23 -10.69 -20.72
N GLY A 323 14.85 -11.28 -19.58
CA GLY A 323 15.38 -12.56 -19.12
C GLY A 323 16.89 -12.59 -18.89
N ASP A 324 17.51 -11.55 -18.29
CA ASP A 324 18.96 -11.58 -17.98
C ASP A 324 19.30 -12.88 -17.21
N PRO A 325 20.08 -13.82 -17.78
CA PRO A 325 20.20 -15.20 -17.31
C PRO A 325 21.01 -15.39 -16.02
N ARG A 326 21.10 -14.39 -15.14
CA ARG A 326 21.77 -14.56 -13.83
C ARG A 326 20.88 -15.25 -12.78
N ARG A 327 20.00 -16.14 -13.23
CA ARG A 327 19.24 -17.09 -12.41
C ARG A 327 20.02 -18.40 -12.29
#